data_AF-A0A974H0W5-F1
#
_entry.id   AF-A0A974H0W5-F1
#
_cell.length_a   1.000
_cell.length_b   1.000
_cell.length_c   1.000
_cell.angle_alpha   90.00
_cell.angle_beta   90.00
_cell.angle_gamma   90.00
#
_symmetry.space_group_name_H-M   'P 1'
#
loop_
_entity.id
_entity.type
_entity.pdbx_description
1 polymer ?
#
loop_
_entity_poly.entity_id
_entity_poly.type
_entity_poly.pdbx_seq_one_letter_code
_entity_poly.pdbx_strand_id
1 'polypeptide(L)'
;MADNIHTSGVVGGAVAMERGLETSQRAYGNRLTKARAIFDDVTNPETVEGVSVNEKEKQTDTNMQTLFKQLQKVSIKETKLWWEITTLQNYIKVKRVPRGLRIKKFPAFEVQDKDVMTEWYEALTDCSLKLMGILVTKYQTEQVRLEVEISQLETTLSAYKDTPEYDKMNKRIVDDLSIMNGRLWILNRRNF
;
A
#
# COMPACT_ATOMS: atom_id res chain seq x y z
N MET A 1 36.05 44.15 5.66
CA MET A 1 35.53 44.11 4.29
C MET A 1 35.59 42.68 3.81
N ALA A 2 34.42 42.17 3.42
CA ALA A 2 34.11 40.99 2.59
C ALA A 2 34.51 39.59 3.07
N ASP A 3 33.45 38.84 3.38
CA ASP A 3 33.31 37.39 3.47
C ASP A 3 33.74 36.67 2.17
N ASN A 4 34.11 35.39 2.30
CA ASN A 4 34.05 34.45 1.18
C ASN A 4 33.48 33.11 1.67
N ILE A 5 32.20 32.90 1.40
CA ILE A 5 31.43 31.72 1.76
C ILE A 5 31.53 30.67 0.65
N HIS A 6 31.81 29.45 1.10
CA HIS A 6 31.72 28.18 0.39
C HIS A 6 30.37 27.99 -0.32
N THR A 7 30.38 27.73 -1.63
CA THR A 7 29.25 27.08 -2.32
C THR A 7 29.64 25.66 -2.69
N SER A 8 29.20 24.69 -1.88
CA SER A 8 29.23 23.25 -2.21
C SER A 8 27.84 22.78 -2.62
N GLY A 9 27.78 22.01 -3.71
CA GLY A 9 26.60 21.71 -4.49
C GLY A 9 25.54 20.83 -3.82
N VAL A 10 24.28 21.25 -3.98
CA VAL A 10 23.09 20.47 -3.68
C VAL A 10 22.61 19.81 -4.98
N VAL A 11 23.13 18.62 -5.30
CA VAL A 11 22.63 17.82 -6.45
C VAL A 11 22.27 16.37 -6.07
N GLY A 12 22.47 15.96 -4.80
CA GLY A 12 22.27 14.56 -4.38
C GLY A 12 20.83 14.13 -4.03
N GLY A 13 19.90 15.06 -3.82
CA GLY A 13 18.59 14.76 -3.23
C GLY A 13 17.56 14.12 -4.16
N ALA A 14 17.53 14.53 -5.43
CA ALA A 14 16.51 14.07 -6.38
C ALA A 14 16.76 12.62 -6.86
N VAL A 15 18.02 12.26 -7.10
CA VAL A 15 18.41 10.94 -7.64
C VAL A 15 18.17 9.81 -6.64
N ALA A 16 18.27 10.08 -5.33
CA ALA A 16 17.99 9.09 -4.28
C ALA A 16 16.48 8.84 -4.07
N MET A 17 15.63 9.78 -4.52
CA MET A 17 14.19 9.75 -4.32
C MET A 17 13.48 8.95 -5.43
N GLU A 18 13.92 9.09 -6.69
CA GLU A 18 13.45 8.24 -7.81
C GLU A 18 13.74 6.76 -7.57
N ARG A 19 14.96 6.43 -7.12
CA ARG A 19 15.34 5.05 -6.79
C ARG A 19 14.51 4.43 -5.66
N GLY A 20 14.02 5.26 -4.72
CA GLY A 20 13.16 4.83 -3.61
C GLY A 20 11.72 4.48 -4.04
N LEU A 21 11.15 5.25 -4.97
CA LEU A 21 9.86 4.94 -5.57
C LEU A 21 9.95 3.72 -6.51
N GLU A 22 11.01 3.63 -7.32
CA GLU A 22 11.22 2.50 -8.23
C GLU A 22 11.43 1.17 -7.50
N THR A 23 12.13 1.17 -6.36
CA THR A 23 12.32 -0.04 -5.55
C THR A 23 11.03 -0.50 -4.88
N SER A 24 10.20 0.43 -4.42
CA SER A 24 8.87 0.14 -3.86
C SER A 24 7.90 -0.37 -4.95
N GLN A 25 7.94 0.22 -6.15
CA GLN A 25 7.20 -0.25 -7.33
C GLN A 25 7.64 -1.65 -7.78
N ARG A 26 8.94 -1.95 -7.76
CA ARG A 26 9.47 -3.28 -8.09
C ARG A 26 9.05 -4.34 -7.06
N ALA A 27 8.96 -3.97 -5.78
CA ALA A 27 8.50 -4.86 -4.73
C ALA A 27 7.00 -5.21 -4.85
N TYR A 28 6.14 -4.26 -5.23
CA TYR A 28 4.72 -4.52 -5.48
C TYR A 28 4.47 -5.20 -6.83
N GLY A 29 5.20 -4.79 -7.88
CA GLY A 29 5.26 -5.47 -9.16
C GLY A 29 5.56 -6.95 -8.95
N ASN A 30 6.62 -7.28 -8.20
CA ASN A 30 6.98 -8.66 -7.88
C ASN A 30 5.91 -9.42 -7.06
N ARG A 31 5.09 -8.75 -6.25
CA ARG A 31 3.98 -9.39 -5.51
C ARG A 31 2.78 -9.69 -6.42
N LEU A 32 2.42 -8.77 -7.33
CA LEU A 32 1.45 -9.02 -8.40
C LEU A 32 1.94 -10.08 -9.38
N THR A 33 3.24 -10.11 -9.70
CA THR A 33 3.84 -11.15 -10.55
C THR A 33 3.94 -12.48 -9.81
N LYS A 34 4.15 -12.50 -8.48
CA LYS A 34 4.13 -13.74 -7.69
C LYS A 34 2.71 -14.28 -7.51
N ALA A 35 1.72 -13.41 -7.37
CA ALA A 35 0.33 -13.79 -7.52
C ALA A 35 0.11 -14.39 -8.91
N ARG A 36 0.52 -13.71 -9.99
CA ARG A 36 0.38 -14.21 -11.37
C ARG A 36 1.17 -15.48 -11.71
N ALA A 37 2.33 -15.72 -11.09
CA ALA A 37 3.15 -16.91 -11.32
C ALA A 37 2.55 -18.17 -10.68
N ILE A 38 1.65 -18.02 -9.70
CA ILE A 38 0.82 -19.13 -9.18
C ILE A 38 -0.34 -19.44 -10.16
N PHE A 39 -0.62 -18.58 -11.16
CA PHE A 39 -1.76 -18.69 -12.07
C PHE A 39 -1.45 -19.35 -13.42
N ASP A 40 -0.18 -19.50 -13.81
CA ASP A 40 0.18 -20.05 -15.13
C ASP A 40 0.62 -21.53 -15.09
N ASP A 41 0.75 -22.14 -13.91
CA ASP A 41 1.17 -23.54 -13.75
C ASP A 41 0.00 -24.43 -13.31
N VAL A 42 -0.75 -24.94 -14.31
CA VAL A 42 -1.32 -26.30 -14.42
C VAL A 42 -2.31 -26.26 -15.59
N THR A 43 -1.78 -26.55 -16.79
CA THR A 43 -2.57 -26.85 -17.99
C THR A 43 -2.35 -28.32 -18.34
N ASN A 44 -3.33 -29.19 -18.02
CA ASN A 44 -3.86 -30.15 -18.99
C ASN A 44 -5.14 -30.84 -18.47
N PRO A 45 -6.16 -31.10 -19.32
CA PRO A 45 -7.47 -31.61 -18.92
C PRO A 45 -7.61 -33.11 -19.21
N GLU A 46 -8.32 -33.84 -18.34
CA GLU A 46 -9.07 -35.03 -18.73
C GLU A 46 -10.49 -34.95 -18.16
N THR A 47 -11.44 -35.04 -19.09
CA THR A 47 -12.91 -35.06 -18.98
C THR A 47 -13.44 -36.29 -18.27
N VAL A 48 -14.50 -36.17 -17.44
CA VAL A 48 -15.67 -37.08 -17.47
C VAL A 48 -16.94 -36.36 -16.95
N GLU A 49 -18.04 -36.66 -17.63
CA GLU A 49 -19.42 -36.19 -17.53
C GLU A 49 -20.17 -36.44 -16.20
N GLY A 50 -21.17 -35.59 -15.93
CA GLY A 50 -22.52 -36.07 -15.58
C GLY A 50 -23.07 -35.78 -14.17
N VAL A 51 -24.21 -35.07 -14.16
CA VAL A 51 -25.42 -35.27 -13.31
C VAL A 51 -25.84 -34.13 -12.36
N SER A 52 -27.10 -33.70 -12.59
CA SER A 52 -28.10 -33.07 -11.70
C SER A 52 -27.83 -31.66 -11.17
N VAL A 53 -28.13 -30.70 -12.04
CA VAL A 53 -28.03 -29.26 -11.84
C VAL A 53 -29.45 -28.71 -11.67
N ASN A 54 -29.82 -28.19 -10.49
CA ASN A 54 -30.78 -27.07 -10.43
C ASN A 54 -30.96 -26.42 -9.04
N GLU A 55 -30.59 -27.06 -7.92
CA GLU A 55 -30.67 -26.42 -6.59
C GLU A 55 -29.31 -26.19 -5.94
N LYS A 56 -28.33 -27.09 -6.16
CA LYS A 56 -26.96 -26.92 -5.65
C LYS A 56 -26.20 -25.79 -6.36
N GLU A 57 -26.41 -25.62 -7.66
CA GLU A 57 -25.71 -24.62 -8.48
C GLU A 57 -26.02 -23.16 -8.07
N LYS A 58 -27.28 -22.88 -7.72
CA LYS A 58 -27.70 -21.52 -7.33
C LYS A 58 -27.14 -21.09 -5.96
N GLN A 59 -26.98 -22.07 -5.06
CA GLN A 59 -26.38 -21.84 -3.74
C GLN A 59 -24.85 -21.70 -3.84
N THR A 60 -24.18 -22.47 -4.70
CA THR A 60 -22.73 -22.35 -4.93
C THR A 60 -22.36 -21.04 -5.62
N ASP A 61 -23.18 -20.56 -6.57
CA ASP A 61 -22.98 -19.26 -7.23
C ASP A 61 -23.10 -18.09 -6.24
N THR A 62 -24.08 -18.13 -5.34
CA THR A 62 -24.26 -17.11 -4.29
C THR A 62 -23.09 -17.08 -3.29
N ASN A 63 -22.55 -18.25 -2.95
CA ASN A 63 -21.40 -18.37 -2.04
C ASN A 63 -20.11 -17.85 -2.69
N MET A 64 -19.84 -18.23 -3.94
CA MET A 64 -18.67 -17.77 -4.69
C MET A 64 -18.68 -16.25 -4.89
N GLN A 65 -19.82 -15.67 -5.27
CA GLN A 65 -19.98 -14.21 -5.40
C GLN A 65 -19.69 -13.48 -4.09
N THR A 66 -20.10 -14.06 -2.96
CA THR A 66 -19.85 -13.50 -1.64
C THR A 66 -18.36 -13.52 -1.29
N LEU A 67 -17.69 -14.63 -1.56
CA LEU A 67 -16.23 -14.78 -1.38
C LEU A 67 -15.45 -13.78 -2.24
N PHE A 68 -15.84 -13.58 -3.51
CA PHE A 68 -15.20 -12.59 -4.37
C PHE A 68 -15.40 -11.15 -3.88
N LYS A 69 -16.60 -10.79 -3.40
CA LYS A 69 -16.84 -9.47 -2.79
C LYS A 69 -15.98 -9.25 -1.55
N GLN A 70 -15.79 -10.29 -0.74
CA GLN A 70 -14.90 -10.24 0.42
C GLN A 70 -13.45 -10.07 -0.01
N LEU A 71 -12.97 -10.90 -0.93
CA LEU A 71 -11.62 -10.80 -1.48
C LEU A 71 -11.35 -9.39 -2.01
N GLN A 72 -12.26 -8.87 -2.85
CA GLN A 72 -12.16 -7.52 -3.38
C GLN A 72 -12.01 -6.47 -2.26
N LYS A 73 -12.88 -6.52 -1.25
CA LYS A 73 -12.86 -5.57 -0.13
C LYS A 73 -11.52 -5.63 0.63
N VAL A 74 -11.02 -6.83 0.89
CA VAL A 74 -9.77 -7.05 1.64
C VAL A 74 -8.56 -6.60 0.80
N SER A 75 -8.49 -6.97 -0.48
CA SER A 75 -7.43 -6.53 -1.40
C SER A 75 -7.42 -5.01 -1.56
N ILE A 76 -8.59 -4.37 -1.63
CA ILE A 76 -8.68 -2.91 -1.71
C ILE A 76 -8.09 -2.26 -0.45
N LYS A 77 -8.39 -2.83 0.71
CA LYS A 77 -7.89 -2.34 1.99
C LYS A 77 -6.38 -2.54 2.11
N GLU A 78 -5.86 -3.69 1.69
CA GLU A 78 -4.43 -4.01 1.66
C GLU A 78 -3.65 -3.02 0.79
N THR A 79 -4.15 -2.75 -0.42
CA THR A 79 -3.52 -1.81 -1.35
C THR A 79 -3.45 -0.40 -0.78
N LYS A 80 -4.55 0.10 -0.18
CA LYS A 80 -4.56 1.42 0.48
C LYS A 80 -3.54 1.47 1.63
N LEU A 81 -3.53 0.43 2.46
CA LEU A 81 -2.64 0.34 3.61
C LEU A 81 -1.16 0.34 3.18
N TRP A 82 -0.84 -0.37 2.10
CA TRP A 82 0.50 -0.38 1.52
C TRP A 82 0.95 1.02 1.07
N TRP A 83 0.06 1.79 0.43
CA TRP A 83 0.34 3.17 0.04
C TRP A 83 0.57 4.07 1.25
N GLU A 84 -0.22 3.93 2.32
CA GLU A 84 -0.02 4.67 3.59
C GLU A 84 1.36 4.36 4.20
N ILE A 85 1.71 3.07 4.32
CA ILE A 85 3.01 2.63 4.84
C ILE A 85 4.14 3.24 4.02
N THR A 86 4.11 3.06 2.70
CA THR A 86 5.17 3.53 1.79
C THR A 86 5.32 5.04 1.86
N THR A 87 4.20 5.76 1.89
CA THR A 87 4.19 7.23 1.97
C THR A 87 4.82 7.71 3.26
N LEU A 88 4.40 7.17 4.41
CA LEU A 88 4.95 7.53 5.72
C LEU A 88 6.44 7.17 5.84
N GLN A 89 6.85 5.99 5.36
CA GLN A 89 8.25 5.59 5.33
C GLN A 89 9.11 6.55 4.49
N ASN A 90 8.60 7.00 3.35
CA ASN A 90 9.29 7.99 2.53
C ASN A 90 9.44 9.32 3.27
N TYR A 91 8.39 9.82 3.94
CA TYR A 91 8.47 11.02 4.77
C TYR A 91 9.51 10.90 5.89
N ILE A 92 9.53 9.77 6.60
CA ILE A 92 10.50 9.48 7.66
C ILE A 92 11.92 9.46 7.08
N LYS A 93 12.14 8.79 5.95
CA LYS A 93 13.44 8.68 5.28
C LYS A 93 14.02 10.05 4.92
N VAL A 94 13.20 10.98 4.44
CA VAL A 94 13.64 12.34 4.10
C VAL A 94 13.51 13.34 5.25
N LYS A 95 13.21 12.87 6.48
CA LYS A 95 12.98 13.69 7.68
C LYS A 95 11.98 14.85 7.45
N ARG A 96 10.94 14.63 6.65
CA ARG A 96 9.93 15.65 6.31
C ARG A 96 8.61 15.32 7.01
N VAL A 97 8.03 16.31 7.67
CA VAL A 97 6.69 16.17 8.28
C VAL A 97 5.62 16.73 7.33
N PRO A 98 4.63 15.91 6.89
CA PRO A 98 3.50 16.37 6.09
C PRO A 98 2.77 17.51 6.79
N ARG A 99 2.29 18.50 6.03
CA ARG A 99 1.63 19.69 6.59
C ARG A 99 0.52 19.36 7.59
N GLY A 100 -0.30 18.35 7.29
CA GLY A 100 -1.40 17.90 8.16
C GLY A 100 -0.96 17.21 9.45
N LEU A 101 0.30 16.77 9.56
CA LEU A 101 0.86 16.08 10.73
C LEU A 101 1.80 16.97 11.55
N ARG A 102 2.03 18.22 11.13
CA ARG A 102 2.93 19.14 11.86
C ARG A 102 2.29 19.57 13.18
N ILE A 103 2.99 19.29 14.28
CA ILE A 103 2.60 19.74 15.61
C ILE A 103 2.82 21.26 15.70
N LYS A 104 1.75 22.02 15.94
CA LYS A 104 1.81 23.48 16.15
C LYS A 104 1.70 23.81 17.64
N LYS A 105 2.82 23.70 18.34
CA LYS A 105 2.94 24.11 19.74
C LYS A 105 4.08 25.11 19.86
N PHE A 106 3.90 26.07 20.75
CA PHE A 106 4.88 27.11 21.04
C PHE A 106 5.33 26.94 22.49
N PRO A 107 6.59 27.29 22.81
CA PRO A 107 6.99 27.46 24.19
C PRO A 107 6.18 28.59 24.85
N ALA A 108 6.34 28.77 26.17
CA ALA A 108 5.63 29.82 26.92
C ALA A 108 5.75 31.19 26.24
N PHE A 109 4.70 32.03 26.38
CA PHE A 109 4.47 33.26 25.60
C PHE A 109 5.64 34.26 25.55
N GLU A 110 6.59 34.19 26.47
CA GLU A 110 7.70 35.13 26.62
C GLU A 110 9.02 34.64 25.99
N VAL A 111 9.09 33.38 25.54
CA VAL A 111 10.31 32.81 24.96
C VAL A 111 10.43 33.23 23.50
N GLN A 112 11.28 34.22 23.22
CA GLN A 112 11.65 34.65 21.86
C GLN A 112 13.12 34.36 21.52
N ASP A 113 13.83 33.65 22.40
CA ASP A 113 15.19 33.20 22.15
C ASP A 113 15.22 32.28 20.91
N LYS A 114 16.05 32.61 19.93
CA LYS A 114 16.15 31.88 18.66
C LYS A 114 16.69 30.47 18.85
N ASP A 115 17.58 30.27 19.81
CA ASP A 115 18.22 28.98 20.06
C ASP A 115 17.18 28.03 20.68
N VAL A 116 16.45 28.51 21.69
CA VAL A 116 15.36 27.75 22.32
C VAL A 116 14.25 27.43 21.33
N MET A 117 13.88 28.38 20.46
CA MET A 117 12.88 28.14 19.42
C MET A 117 13.32 27.08 18.40
N THR A 118 14.60 27.05 18.05
CA THR A 118 15.17 26.06 17.13
C THR A 118 15.12 24.67 17.75
N GLU A 119 15.64 24.51 18.97
CA GLU A 119 15.58 23.24 19.71
C GLU A 119 14.14 22.75 19.90
N TRP A 120 13.21 23.67 20.18
CA TRP A 120 11.79 23.37 20.31
C TRP A 120 11.21 22.80 19.00
N TYR A 121 11.47 23.44 17.86
CA TYR A 121 10.97 22.95 16.57
C TYR A 121 11.61 21.62 16.15
N GLU A 122 12.87 21.40 16.48
CA GLU A 122 13.55 20.11 16.28
C GLU A 122 12.88 19.01 17.11
N ALA A 123 12.63 19.26 18.39
CA ALA A 123 11.94 18.32 19.27
C ALA A 123 10.53 17.97 18.77
N LEU A 124 9.77 18.96 18.26
CA LEU A 124 8.45 18.73 17.66
C LEU A 124 8.54 17.92 16.36
N THR A 125 9.57 18.16 15.55
CA THR A 125 9.82 17.42 14.30
C THR A 125 10.14 15.96 14.61
N ASP A 126 11.03 15.70 15.55
CA ASP A 126 11.40 14.36 16.00
C ASP A 126 10.22 13.61 16.60
N CYS A 127 9.40 14.30 17.40
CA CYS A 127 8.14 13.75 17.91
C CYS A 127 7.20 13.34 16.77
N SER A 128 7.01 14.21 15.77
CA SER A 128 6.17 13.93 14.62
C SER A 128 6.67 12.73 13.80
N LEU A 129 7.99 12.62 13.62
CA LEU A 129 8.62 11.48 12.93
C LEU A 129 8.40 10.17 13.72
N LYS A 130 8.54 10.20 15.05
CA LYS A 130 8.26 9.04 15.91
C LYS A 130 6.79 8.62 15.83
N LEU A 131 5.85 9.57 15.84
CA LEU A 131 4.42 9.29 15.67
C LEU A 131 4.12 8.61 14.32
N MET A 132 4.74 9.09 13.22
CA MET A 132 4.64 8.41 11.92
C MET A 132 5.22 6.99 11.99
N GLY A 133 6.33 6.77 12.69
CA GLY A 133 6.90 5.44 12.90
C GLY A 133 5.93 4.48 13.62
N ILE A 134 5.23 4.95 14.65
CA ILE A 134 4.20 4.17 15.35
C ILE A 134 3.07 3.75 14.40
N LEU A 135 2.62 4.68 13.53
CA LEU A 135 1.60 4.37 12.52
C LEU A 135 2.08 3.32 11.53
N VAL A 136 3.31 3.45 11.03
CA VAL A 136 3.93 2.46 10.13
C VAL A 136 3.93 1.07 10.76
N THR A 137 4.39 0.93 12.00
CA THR A 137 4.40 -0.36 12.71
C THR A 137 2.99 -0.95 12.82
N LYS A 138 2.00 -0.13 13.21
CA LYS A 138 0.60 -0.57 13.30
C LYS A 138 0.08 -1.05 11.94
N TYR A 139 0.36 -0.31 10.89
CA TYR A 139 -0.10 -0.63 9.54
C TYR A 139 0.59 -1.88 8.99
N GLN A 140 1.87 -2.11 9.28
CA GLN A 140 2.56 -3.34 8.91
C GLN A 140 1.94 -4.57 9.57
N THR A 141 1.60 -4.49 10.86
CA THR A 141 0.90 -5.60 11.55
C THR A 141 -0.46 -5.90 10.91
N GLU A 142 -1.23 -4.85 10.58
CA GLU A 142 -2.51 -5.02 9.89
C GLU A 142 -2.32 -5.56 8.47
N GLN A 143 -1.25 -5.17 7.77
CA GLN A 143 -0.94 -5.68 6.44
C GLN A 143 -0.70 -7.19 6.46
N VAL A 144 0.08 -7.69 7.43
CA VAL A 144 0.30 -9.14 7.62
C VAL A 144 -1.03 -9.86 7.87
N ARG A 145 -1.91 -9.28 8.68
CA ARG A 145 -3.26 -9.84 8.93
C ARG A 145 -4.07 -9.94 7.63
N LEU A 146 -4.06 -8.88 6.80
CA LEU A 146 -4.76 -8.85 5.52
C LEU A 146 -4.15 -9.84 4.51
N GLU A 147 -2.83 -10.01 4.48
CA GLU A 147 -2.16 -11.00 3.63
C GLU A 147 -2.62 -12.43 3.96
N VAL A 148 -2.76 -12.76 5.26
CA VAL A 148 -3.31 -14.06 5.69
C VAL A 148 -4.78 -14.21 5.28
N GLU A 149 -5.59 -13.17 5.47
CA GLU A 149 -7.01 -13.18 5.10
C GLU A 149 -7.22 -13.36 3.58
N ILE A 150 -6.41 -12.68 2.76
CA ILE A 150 -6.40 -12.83 1.30
C ILE A 150 -6.03 -14.27 0.93
N SER A 151 -4.95 -14.81 1.49
CA SER A 151 -4.49 -16.18 1.22
C SER A 151 -5.56 -17.24 1.55
N GLN A 152 -6.30 -17.06 2.64
CA GLN A 152 -7.40 -17.96 3.02
C GLN A 152 -8.58 -17.87 2.04
N LEU A 153 -8.96 -16.65 1.63
CA LEU A 153 -10.03 -16.43 0.66
C LEU A 153 -9.65 -17.01 -0.72
N GLU A 154 -8.41 -16.81 -1.17
CA GLU A 154 -7.89 -17.39 -2.40
C GLU A 154 -7.87 -18.92 -2.36
N THR A 155 -7.47 -19.51 -1.24
CA THR A 155 -7.52 -20.97 -1.03
C THR A 155 -8.95 -21.48 -1.13
N THR A 156 -9.91 -20.77 -0.52
CA THR A 156 -11.33 -21.16 -0.58
C THR A 156 -11.90 -21.00 -1.98
N LEU A 157 -11.50 -19.94 -2.69
CA LEU A 157 -11.90 -19.67 -4.07
C LEU A 157 -11.23 -20.61 -5.07
N SER A 158 -10.14 -21.28 -4.72
CA SER A 158 -9.45 -22.24 -5.60
C SER A 158 -10.36 -23.40 -6.04
N ALA A 159 -11.35 -23.77 -5.21
CA ALA A 159 -12.35 -24.78 -5.53
C ALA A 159 -13.28 -24.41 -6.69
N TYR A 160 -13.29 -23.14 -7.11
CA TYR A 160 -14.15 -22.62 -8.18
C TYR A 160 -13.35 -22.22 -9.43
N LYS A 161 -12.04 -22.47 -9.47
CA LYS A 161 -11.14 -21.98 -10.55
C LYS A 161 -11.56 -22.42 -11.95
N ASP A 162 -12.15 -23.61 -12.07
CA ASP A 162 -12.56 -24.18 -13.37
C ASP A 162 -13.92 -23.63 -13.86
N THR A 163 -14.56 -22.74 -13.10
CA THR A 163 -15.83 -22.13 -13.50
C THR A 163 -15.61 -20.88 -14.36
N PRO A 164 -16.35 -20.70 -15.47
CA PRO A 164 -16.18 -19.51 -16.32
C PRO A 164 -16.54 -18.20 -15.59
N GLU A 165 -17.38 -18.28 -14.56
CA GLU A 165 -17.73 -17.16 -13.68
C GLU A 165 -16.54 -16.69 -12.84
N TYR A 166 -15.64 -17.61 -12.43
CA TYR A 166 -14.44 -17.30 -11.66
C TYR A 166 -13.55 -16.32 -12.42
N ASP A 167 -13.22 -16.61 -13.68
CA ASP A 167 -12.36 -15.76 -14.50
C ASP A 167 -12.95 -14.37 -14.69
N LYS A 168 -14.26 -14.31 -14.93
CA LYS A 168 -14.99 -13.05 -15.09
C LYS A 168 -14.93 -12.20 -13.82
N MET A 169 -15.12 -12.79 -12.65
CA MET A 169 -15.07 -12.08 -11.37
C MET A 169 -13.64 -11.68 -11.00
N ASN A 170 -12.69 -12.59 -11.18
CA ASN A 170 -11.27 -12.34 -10.94
C ASN A 170 -10.78 -11.16 -11.79
N LYS A 171 -11.10 -11.14 -13.08
CA LYS A 171 -10.76 -10.02 -13.97
C LYS A 171 -11.30 -8.69 -13.47
N ARG A 172 -12.56 -8.65 -12.99
CA ARG A 172 -13.15 -7.41 -12.42
C ARG A 172 -12.37 -6.90 -11.21
N ILE A 173 -11.96 -7.78 -10.30
CA ILE A 173 -11.17 -7.38 -9.13
C ILE A 173 -9.83 -6.81 -9.58
N VAL A 174 -9.15 -7.46 -10.51
CA VAL A 174 -7.87 -6.98 -11.06
C VAL A 174 -8.02 -5.60 -11.70
N ASP A 175 -9.07 -5.40 -12.50
CA ASP A 175 -9.36 -4.12 -13.15
C ASP A 175 -9.63 -3.02 -12.10
N ASP A 176 -10.43 -3.31 -11.07
CA ASP A 176 -10.75 -2.36 -10.00
C ASP A 176 -9.52 -1.98 -9.17
N LEU A 177 -8.66 -2.95 -8.85
CA LEU A 177 -7.40 -2.71 -8.16
C LEU A 177 -6.44 -1.87 -9.02
N SER A 178 -6.38 -2.13 -10.33
CA SER A 178 -5.59 -1.35 -11.28
C SER A 178 -6.04 0.12 -11.33
N ILE A 179 -7.35 0.36 -11.44
CA ILE A 179 -7.93 1.71 -11.45
C ILE A 179 -7.61 2.45 -10.15
N MET A 180 -7.78 1.78 -9.01
CA MET A 180 -7.47 2.39 -7.71
C MET A 180 -5.99 2.72 -7.57
N ASN A 181 -5.11 1.81 -7.96
CA ASN A 181 -3.67 2.04 -7.93
C ASN A 181 -3.28 3.24 -8.80
N GLY A 182 -3.88 3.38 -9.98
CA GLY A 182 -3.70 4.57 -10.82
C GLY A 182 -4.13 5.86 -10.11
N ARG A 183 -5.28 5.85 -9.42
CA ARG A 183 -5.77 7.01 -8.64
C ARG A 183 -4.84 7.35 -7.47
N LEU A 184 -4.43 6.35 -6.70
CA LEU A 184 -3.53 6.53 -5.54
C LEU A 184 -2.15 7.03 -5.99
N TRP A 185 -1.65 6.56 -7.13
CA TRP A 185 -0.41 7.04 -7.72
C TRP A 185 -0.46 8.53 -8.07
N ILE A 186 -1.56 8.98 -8.71
CA ILE A 186 -1.76 10.41 -9.02
C ILE A 186 -1.80 11.26 -7.75
N LEU A 187 -2.52 10.79 -6.73
CA LEU A 187 -2.63 11.50 -5.45
C LEU A 187 -1.27 11.59 -4.75
N ASN A 188 -0.50 10.50 -4.75
CA ASN A 188 0.80 10.49 -4.10
C ASN A 188 1.80 11.43 -4.78
N ARG A 189 1.80 11.47 -6.12
CA ARG A 189 2.67 12.38 -6.89
C ARG A 189 2.38 13.86 -6.63
N ARG A 190 1.16 14.23 -6.25
CA ARG A 190 0.80 15.63 -5.92
C ARG A 190 1.24 16.06 -4.51
N ASN A 191 1.48 15.11 -3.63
CA ASN A 191 1.82 15.38 -2.23
C ASN A 191 3.33 15.45 -1.95
N PHE A 192 4.16 15.05 -2.93
CA PHE A 192 5.63 15.09 -2.87
C PHE A 192 6.20 16.09 -3.88
#